data_AF-A0A2D9D7L9-F1
#
_entry.id   AF-A0A2D9D7L9-F1
#
_cell.length_a   1.000
_cell.length_b   1.000
_cell.length_c   1.000
_cell.angle_alpha   90.00
_cell.angle_beta   90.00
_cell.angle_gamma   90.00
#
_symmetry.space_group_name_H-M   'P 1'
#
loop_
_entity.id
_entity.type
_entity.pdbx_description
1 polymer ?
#
loop_
_entity_poly.entity_id
_entity_poly.type
_entity_poly.pdbx_seq_one_letter_code
_entity_poly.pdbx_strand_id
1 'polypeptide(L)'
;MKVDKIYLRSNTTFSKKVSGWLSNKGIDSSCLEEDKKNDTIMNLDGLVIFNENQFLPKEIEELRTQFDQSQKPVYKVDINGTLRVGVSNFALWIEQNKCKKMMIAGSDKLAGNPNLERYLLNM
;
A
#
# COMPACT_ATOMS: atom_id res chain seq x y z
N MET A 1 -5.76 9.95 9.80
CA MET A 1 -4.67 8.99 9.52
C MET A 1 -3.37 9.64 9.96
N LYS A 2 -2.57 9.03 10.84
CA LYS A 2 -1.27 9.58 11.32
C LYS A 2 -0.10 8.93 10.56
N VAL A 3 -0.13 9.02 9.24
CA VAL A 3 0.94 8.52 8.39
C VAL A 3 1.70 9.71 7.86
N ASP A 4 2.99 9.75 8.11
CA ASP A 4 3.88 10.86 7.77
C ASP A 4 4.37 10.74 6.32
N LYS A 5 4.65 9.52 5.85
CA LYS A 5 5.18 9.30 4.50
C LYS A 5 4.76 7.96 3.91
N ILE A 6 4.32 7.98 2.66
CA ILE A 6 3.96 6.78 1.91
C ILE A 6 4.91 6.57 0.74
N TYR A 7 5.38 5.34 0.59
CA TYR A 7 6.25 4.93 -0.50
C TYR A 7 5.46 4.10 -1.51
N LEU A 8 5.70 4.38 -2.79
CA LEU A 8 5.02 3.74 -3.91
C LEU A 8 6.05 3.11 -4.84
N ARG A 9 5.64 2.07 -5.57
CA ARG A 9 6.50 1.48 -6.61
C ARG A 9 6.64 2.44 -7.80
N SER A 10 7.85 2.55 -8.34
CA SER A 10 8.13 3.29 -9.56
C SER A 10 7.46 2.63 -10.78
N ASN A 11 7.06 3.44 -11.76
CA ASN A 11 6.55 3.02 -13.07
C ASN A 11 5.27 2.17 -13.13
N THR A 12 4.45 2.12 -12.08
CA THR A 12 3.17 1.40 -12.10
C THR A 12 1.99 2.37 -12.31
N THR A 13 0.98 1.96 -13.07
CA THR A 13 -0.27 2.72 -13.24
C THR A 13 -1.05 2.79 -11.93
N PHE A 14 -0.96 1.73 -11.11
CA PHE A 14 -1.50 1.70 -9.76
C PHE A 14 -0.90 2.80 -8.88
N SER A 15 0.45 2.91 -8.83
CA SER A 15 1.12 3.94 -8.03
C SER A 15 0.74 5.35 -8.47
N LYS A 16 0.55 5.59 -9.78
CA LYS A 16 0.08 6.90 -10.26
C LYS A 16 -1.30 7.27 -9.72
N LYS A 17 -2.25 6.32 -9.71
CA LYS A 17 -3.58 6.53 -9.12
C LYS A 17 -3.51 6.78 -7.62
N VAL A 18 -2.76 5.95 -6.90
CA VAL A 18 -2.60 6.10 -5.44
C VAL A 18 -1.89 7.41 -5.10
N SER A 19 -0.86 7.80 -5.84
CA SER A 19 -0.17 9.08 -5.65
C SER A 19 -1.12 10.27 -5.81
N GLY A 20 -1.96 10.27 -6.86
CA GLY A 20 -2.97 11.32 -7.03
C GLY A 20 -3.97 11.38 -5.87
N TRP A 21 -4.40 10.23 -5.35
CA TRP A 21 -5.23 10.17 -4.16
C TRP A 21 -4.53 10.72 -2.90
N LEU A 22 -3.25 10.38 -2.70
CA LEU A 22 -2.45 10.88 -1.57
C LEU A 22 -2.24 12.38 -1.63
N SER A 23 -1.96 12.92 -2.82
CA SER A 23 -1.85 14.36 -3.04
C SER A 23 -3.14 15.09 -2.69
N ASN A 24 -4.31 14.54 -3.05
CA ASN A 24 -5.62 15.11 -2.68
C ASN A 24 -5.86 15.11 -1.16
N LYS A 25 -5.24 14.19 -0.41
CA LYS A 25 -5.31 14.13 1.06
C LYS A 25 -4.20 14.91 1.77
N GLY A 26 -3.26 15.50 1.02
CA GLY A 26 -2.10 16.19 1.59
C GLY A 26 -1.10 15.26 2.28
N ILE A 27 -1.02 13.99 1.86
CA ILE A 27 -0.07 13.02 2.41
C ILE A 27 1.14 12.94 1.48
N ASP A 28 2.35 13.05 2.05
CA ASP A 28 3.59 12.95 1.29
C ASP A 28 3.78 11.55 0.71
N SER A 29 3.97 11.49 -0.60
CA SER A 29 4.28 10.25 -1.32
C SER A 29 5.62 10.33 -2.03
N SER A 30 6.38 9.23 -2.04
CA SER A 30 7.64 9.12 -2.78
C SER A 30 7.73 7.80 -3.53
N CYS A 31 8.33 7.83 -4.71
CA CYS A 31 8.63 6.61 -5.44
C CYS A 31 9.87 5.93 -4.85
N LEU A 32 9.84 4.59 -4.81
CA LEU A 32 10.97 3.78 -4.38
C LEU A 32 11.99 3.69 -5.53
N GLU A 33 13.18 4.23 -5.30
CA GLU A 33 14.33 4.05 -6.20
C GLU A 33 14.84 2.61 -6.08
N GLU A 34 15.03 1.92 -7.21
CA GLU A 34 15.44 0.51 -7.21
C GLU A 34 16.82 0.30 -6.55
N ASP A 35 17.73 1.27 -6.70
CA ASP A 35 19.08 1.24 -6.15
C ASP A 35 19.14 1.29 -4.61
N LYS A 36 18.06 1.74 -3.94
CA LYS A 36 17.98 1.88 -2.47
C LYS A 36 16.84 1.09 -1.86
N LYS A 37 16.36 0.05 -2.57
CA LYS A 37 15.18 -0.72 -2.16
C LYS A 37 15.32 -1.32 -0.76
N ASN A 38 16.44 -1.97 -0.45
CA ASN A 38 16.64 -2.62 0.84
C ASN A 38 16.76 -1.63 2.01
N ASP A 39 17.59 -0.60 1.88
CA ASP A 39 17.72 0.46 2.89
C ASP A 39 16.40 1.20 3.14
N THR A 40 15.64 1.45 2.07
CA THR A 40 14.34 2.09 2.20
C THR A 40 13.36 1.18 2.94
N ILE A 41 13.28 -0.11 2.56
CA ILE A 41 12.41 -1.09 3.23
C ILE A 41 12.76 -1.21 4.72
N MET A 42 14.04 -1.19 5.10
CA MET A 42 14.48 -1.17 6.50
C MET A 42 14.00 0.05 7.29
N ASN A 43 13.72 1.17 6.63
CA ASN A 43 13.19 2.39 7.25
C ASN A 43 11.65 2.51 7.25
N LEU A 44 10.94 1.53 6.68
CA LEU A 44 9.47 1.48 6.68
C LEU A 44 8.92 0.76 7.90
N ASP A 45 7.75 1.18 8.37
CA ASP A 45 7.04 0.57 9.49
C ASP A 45 6.07 -0.52 9.04
N GLY A 46 5.69 -0.58 7.76
CA GLY A 46 4.77 -1.60 7.25
C GLY A 46 4.50 -1.55 5.75
N LEU A 47 3.91 -2.63 5.24
CA LEU A 47 3.52 -2.80 3.85
C LEU A 47 2.01 -3.01 3.74
N VAL A 48 1.39 -2.34 2.78
CA VAL A 48 -0.03 -2.49 2.45
C VAL A 48 -0.16 -2.93 1.01
N ILE A 49 -0.85 -4.04 0.82
CA ILE A 49 -1.02 -4.69 -0.48
C ILE A 49 -2.49 -4.60 -0.86
N PHE A 50 -2.79 -3.91 -1.96
CA PHE A 50 -4.11 -3.95 -2.58
C PHE A 50 -4.18 -5.14 -3.52
N ASN A 51 -5.26 -5.90 -3.44
CA ASN A 51 -5.51 -7.05 -4.30
C ASN A 51 -7.01 -7.19 -4.62
N GLU A 52 -7.33 -7.70 -5.80
CA GLU A 52 -8.71 -8.02 -6.19
C GLU A 52 -9.02 -9.52 -6.04
N ASN A 53 -7.98 -10.36 -6.02
CA ASN A 53 -8.07 -11.81 -5.95
C ASN A 53 -6.94 -12.35 -5.06
N GLN A 54 -6.91 -13.66 -4.84
CA GLN A 54 -5.84 -14.32 -4.08
C GLN A 54 -4.48 -14.30 -4.79
N PHE A 55 -4.45 -14.06 -6.10
CA PHE A 55 -3.22 -14.05 -6.88
C PHE A 55 -2.50 -12.70 -6.78
N LEU A 56 -1.28 -12.72 -6.24
CA LEU A 56 -0.38 -11.58 -6.21
C LEU A 56 0.68 -11.74 -7.31
N PRO A 57 0.99 -10.68 -8.07
CA PRO A 57 2.15 -10.67 -8.96
C PRO A 57 3.44 -11.00 -8.19
N LYS A 58 4.35 -11.74 -8.82
CA LYS A 58 5.63 -12.18 -8.23
C LYS A 58 6.40 -11.04 -7.55
N GLU A 59 6.43 -9.88 -8.16
CA GLU A 59 7.11 -8.67 -7.63
C GLU A 59 6.54 -8.21 -6.27
N ILE A 60 5.22 -8.36 -6.07
CA ILE A 60 4.54 -8.01 -4.82
C ILE A 60 4.75 -9.12 -3.77
N GLU A 61 4.81 -10.38 -4.20
CA GLU A 61 5.17 -11.49 -3.31
C GLU A 61 6.61 -11.38 -2.81
N GLU A 62 7.55 -10.98 -3.67
CA GLU A 62 8.93 -10.70 -3.29
C GLU A 62 9.00 -9.57 -2.26
N LEU A 63 8.27 -8.46 -2.48
CA LEU A 63 8.15 -7.38 -1.49
C LEU A 63 7.57 -7.89 -0.17
N ARG A 64 6.48 -8.64 -0.21
CA ARG A 64 5.89 -9.24 0.99
C ARG A 64 6.92 -10.08 1.74
N THR A 65 7.68 -10.90 1.03
CA THR A 65 8.71 -11.78 1.61
C THR A 65 9.81 -10.95 2.29
N GLN A 66 10.22 -9.82 1.72
CA GLN A 66 11.21 -8.91 2.33
C GLN A 66 10.70 -8.28 3.63
N PHE A 67 9.42 -7.90 3.68
CA PHE A 67 8.80 -7.37 4.91
C PHE A 67 8.63 -8.46 5.97
N ASP A 68 8.21 -9.67 5.57
CA ASP A 68 8.10 -10.83 6.46
C ASP A 68 9.48 -11.19 7.07
N GLN A 69 10.54 -11.20 6.25
CA GLN A 69 11.93 -11.42 6.72
C GLN A 69 12.41 -10.34 7.68
N SER A 70 11.94 -9.11 7.51
CA SER A 70 12.25 -7.97 8.37
C SER A 70 11.34 -7.88 9.60
N GLN A 71 10.43 -8.86 9.80
CA GLN A 71 9.41 -8.88 10.86
C GLN A 71 8.52 -7.63 10.87
N LYS A 72 8.26 -7.07 9.70
CA LYS A 72 7.44 -5.87 9.54
C LYS A 72 6.01 -6.25 9.24
N PRO A 73 5.03 -5.53 9.81
CA PRO A 73 3.64 -5.85 9.61
C PRO A 73 3.25 -5.63 8.14
N VAL A 74 2.46 -6.57 7.61
CA VAL A 74 1.90 -6.54 6.27
C VAL A 74 0.38 -6.59 6.36
N TYR A 75 -0.31 -5.68 5.66
CA TYR A 75 -1.77 -5.66 5.56
C TYR A 75 -2.22 -5.85 4.13
N LYS A 76 -3.30 -6.62 3.94
CA LYS A 76 -3.90 -6.86 2.63
C LYS A 76 -5.29 -6.22 2.57
N VAL A 77 -5.51 -5.43 1.53
CA VAL A 77 -6.79 -4.80 1.20
C VAL A 77 -7.39 -5.54 0.01
N ASP A 78 -8.39 -6.36 0.30
CA ASP A 78 -9.22 -6.98 -0.72
C ASP A 78 -10.25 -5.96 -1.24
N ILE A 79 -10.01 -5.42 -2.44
CA ILE A 79 -10.90 -4.41 -3.03
C ILE A 79 -12.26 -4.97 -3.46
N ASN A 80 -12.40 -6.29 -3.56
CA ASN A 80 -13.67 -6.96 -3.83
C ASN A 80 -14.39 -7.40 -2.55
N GLY A 81 -13.71 -7.28 -1.40
CA GLY A 81 -14.31 -7.48 -0.09
C GLY A 81 -15.23 -6.33 0.34
N THR A 82 -15.85 -6.47 1.50
CA THR A 82 -16.78 -5.48 2.05
C THR A 82 -16.06 -4.16 2.39
N LEU A 83 -16.40 -3.10 1.65
CA LEU A 83 -15.78 -1.77 1.77
C LEU A 83 -15.65 -1.26 3.21
N ARG A 84 -16.75 -1.27 3.98
CA ARG A 84 -16.73 -0.77 5.38
C ARG A 84 -15.77 -1.56 6.26
N VAL A 85 -15.67 -2.87 6.04
CA VAL A 85 -14.77 -3.73 6.82
C VAL A 85 -13.33 -3.45 6.43
N GLY A 86 -13.04 -3.34 5.14
CA GLY A 86 -11.70 -3.03 4.64
C GLY A 86 -11.19 -1.66 5.13
N VAL A 87 -12.02 -0.62 5.05
CA VAL A 87 -11.65 0.73 5.51
C VAL A 87 -11.43 0.78 7.02
N SER A 88 -12.35 0.24 7.82
CA SER A 88 -12.23 0.26 9.28
C SER A 88 -11.03 -0.57 9.77
N ASN A 89 -10.81 -1.75 9.18
CA ASN A 89 -9.68 -2.60 9.54
C ASN A 89 -8.34 -1.99 9.14
N PHE A 90 -8.29 -1.29 8.00
CA PHE A 90 -7.09 -0.56 7.58
C PHE A 90 -6.71 0.53 8.59
N ALA A 91 -7.67 1.35 9.01
CA ALA A 91 -7.45 2.40 10.01
C ALA A 91 -6.96 1.79 11.34
N LEU A 92 -7.63 0.73 11.80
CA LEU A 92 -7.25 0.02 13.03
C LEU A 92 -5.84 -0.57 12.94
N TRP A 93 -5.49 -1.18 11.81
CA TRP A 93 -4.17 -1.78 11.60
C TRP A 93 -3.05 -0.73 11.65
N ILE A 94 -3.25 0.44 11.05
CA ILE A 94 -2.29 1.55 11.11
C ILE A 94 -2.08 1.99 12.57
N GLU A 95 -3.16 2.15 13.32
CA GLU A 95 -3.09 2.60 14.72
C GLU A 95 -2.39 1.59 15.62
N GLN A 96 -2.71 0.30 15.47
CA GLN A 96 -2.11 -0.78 16.27
C GLN A 96 -0.61 -0.92 16.01
N ASN A 97 -0.19 -0.81 14.75
CA ASN A 97 1.22 -0.96 14.36
C ASN A 97 2.00 0.35 14.42
N LYS A 98 1.35 1.47 14.77
CA LYS A 98 1.94 2.81 14.84
C LYS A 98 2.70 3.19 13.56
N CYS A 99 2.20 2.75 12.39
CA CYS A 99 2.88 2.97 11.12
C CYS A 99 2.88 4.45 10.75
N LYS A 100 4.07 5.05 10.66
CA LYS A 100 4.28 6.43 10.20
C LYS A 100 4.84 6.49 8.78
N LYS A 101 5.72 5.55 8.45
CA LYS A 101 6.30 5.36 7.12
C LYS A 101 5.84 4.03 6.58
N MET A 102 5.12 4.00 5.48
CA MET A 102 4.57 2.75 4.95
C MET A 102 4.71 2.66 3.45
N MET A 103 4.69 1.46 2.91
CA MET A 103 4.64 1.23 1.47
C MET A 103 3.25 0.76 1.07
N ILE A 104 2.75 1.28 -0.06
CA ILE A 104 1.53 0.77 -0.69
C ILE A 104 1.93 0.14 -2.03
N ALA A 105 1.50 -1.11 -2.22
CA ALA A 105 1.74 -1.88 -3.43
C ALA A 105 0.43 -2.49 -3.95
N GLY A 106 0.31 -2.63 -5.26
CA GLY A 106 -0.85 -3.20 -5.92
C GLY A 106 -0.50 -3.54 -7.37
N SER A 107 -1.28 -4.44 -7.97
CA SER A 107 -1.13 -4.77 -9.39
C SER A 107 -1.66 -3.63 -10.27
N ASP A 108 -1.04 -3.41 -11.42
CA ASP A 108 -1.52 -2.44 -12.42
C ASP A 108 -2.94 -2.73 -12.93
N LYS A 109 -3.37 -4.00 -12.88
CA LYS A 109 -4.75 -4.38 -13.21
C LYS A 109 -5.78 -3.67 -12.33
N LEU A 110 -5.43 -3.41 -11.06
CA LEU A 110 -6.30 -2.72 -10.11
C LEU A 110 -6.57 -1.28 -10.54
N ALA A 111 -5.67 -0.66 -11.31
CA ALA A 111 -5.88 0.69 -11.80
C ALA A 111 -7.14 0.78 -12.69
N GLY A 112 -7.54 -0.30 -13.37
CA GLY A 112 -8.78 -0.36 -14.15
C GLY A 112 -10.03 -0.73 -13.34
N ASN A 113 -9.87 -1.14 -12.08
CA ASN A 113 -10.99 -1.66 -11.28
C ASN A 113 -11.75 -0.50 -10.60
N PRO A 114 -13.07 -0.34 -10.82
CA PRO A 114 -13.86 0.74 -10.22
C PRO A 114 -13.95 0.65 -8.69
N ASN A 115 -13.78 -0.55 -8.12
CA ASN A 115 -13.76 -0.72 -6.67
C ASN A 115 -12.54 -0.07 -6.02
N LEU A 116 -11.40 0.00 -6.73
CA LEU A 116 -10.21 0.69 -6.20
C LEU A 116 -10.52 2.16 -5.90
N GLU A 117 -11.18 2.85 -6.83
CA GLU A 117 -11.54 4.26 -6.66
C GLU A 117 -12.51 4.45 -5.49
N ARG A 118 -13.51 3.57 -5.37
CA ARG A 118 -14.43 3.57 -4.22
C ARG A 118 -13.69 3.38 -2.90
N TYR A 119 -12.71 2.49 -2.84
CA TYR A 119 -11.89 2.27 -1.65
C TYR A 119 -11.07 3.51 -1.30
N LEU A 120 -10.37 4.10 -2.26
CA LEU A 120 -9.56 5.29 -2.06
C LEU A 120 -10.41 6.50 -1.60
N LEU A 121 -11.62 6.68 -2.14
CA LEU A 121 -12.51 7.76 -1.71
C LEU A 121 -12.99 7.64 -0.26
N ASN A 122 -13.03 6.43 0.30
CA ASN A 122 -13.59 6.17 1.64
C ASN A 122 -12.53 5.89 2.72
N MET A 123 -11.28 5.60 2.35
CA MET A 123 -10.11 5.73 3.24
C MET A 123 -9.78 7.20 3.44
#